data_AF-A0A0Q8S6V6-F1
#
_entry.id   AF-A0A0Q8S6V6-F1
#
_cell.length_a   1.000
_cell.length_b   1.000
_cell.length_c   1.000
_cell.angle_alpha   90.00
_cell.angle_beta   90.00
_cell.angle_gamma   90.00
#
_symmetry.space_group_name_H-M   'P 1'
#
loop_
_entity.id
_entity.type
_entity.pdbx_description
1 polymer ?
#
loop_
_entity_poly.entity_id
_entity_poly.type
_entity_poly.pdbx_seq_one_letter_code
_entity_poly.pdbx_strand_id
1 'polypeptide(L)'
;MQAAIEQPQKRQITPCHGVEHNVMITMRDGVRLATDIYFPAAAGQRLPGRFPVVLERTPYGKSVPSRSERTHADATPLTRAEVAGYFVAHGYVVVYQDCRGRYGSEGDFVKYLSDAKDGYDTCAWILEQDWADGAIGTKGLSYAAHTQMAAASLGAPGLRAMVVDSGGFSNGFQSGIRQGGAYELKQAAWAVMFAAEHSRRKHADDSDGLHLTPQDLDRWFKRMPWRRGDSPLTGAPDYEDFLFDQWERGNFDSYWKQPGIYAEGYYDRLWHIPALHISSWYDVYPRTAVENFKGTKGHGAPQQLVLGPWTHGNRWETFAGDVDFGPAARLDASLAPSFLELRLQWFDRWLKGMQTGHGAKATARSPVSLFVMGGGSGRKNAQGRLDHGGHWRVEQDWPILGARDTRLYLHADGSLQSGPAPQTQGAHEYVFDPQDPVPTLGGSVVSRPPAIFAGGFNQVERADFFGCRMPGRPLARRQDVLVFETPQLSHDVEVTGAIEVVLHVSSNCPDTDFTAKLVDVYPPSDDYAEGYALNLTDGILRARYRDSWEHPALMEPGQVYALRIELFPTSNLFQRGHRIRLDISSSNFPKFDVNPNTGEPEAQATHSRVAINRIHMGGVHASHLQLPMAPRAAKP
;
A
#
# COMPACT_ATOMS: atom_id res chain seq x y z
N MET A 1 24.09 26.16 -34.32
CA MET A 1 23.95 24.73 -34.63
C MET A 1 22.68 24.24 -33.95
N GLN A 2 21.58 24.13 -34.70
CA GLN A 2 20.31 23.59 -34.20
C GLN A 2 20.48 22.09 -33.95
N ALA A 3 20.34 21.67 -32.69
CA ALA A 3 20.26 20.26 -32.34
C ALA A 3 18.91 19.73 -32.84
N ALA A 4 18.96 18.72 -33.69
CA ALA A 4 17.80 18.01 -34.18
C ALA A 4 17.10 17.30 -33.02
N ILE A 5 15.82 17.59 -32.84
CA ILE A 5 14.93 16.85 -31.96
C ILE A 5 14.67 15.51 -32.66
N GLU A 6 15.27 14.43 -32.17
CA GLU A 6 14.93 13.08 -32.59
C GLU A 6 13.46 12.81 -32.26
N GLN A 7 12.66 12.50 -33.28
CA GLN A 7 11.31 12.01 -33.07
C GLN A 7 11.36 10.63 -32.40
N PRO A 8 10.45 10.33 -31.46
CA PRO A 8 10.38 9.00 -30.85
C PRO A 8 10.16 7.95 -31.94
N GLN A 9 11.05 6.96 -32.00
CA GLN A 9 10.90 5.78 -32.85
C GLN A 9 9.52 5.17 -32.63
N LYS A 10 8.74 5.03 -33.70
CA LYS A 10 7.52 4.23 -33.70
C LYS A 10 7.87 2.83 -33.21
N ARG A 11 7.23 2.37 -32.13
CA ARG A 11 7.38 1.02 -31.59
C ARG A 11 7.11 0.01 -32.71
N GLN A 12 8.12 -0.76 -33.12
CA GLN A 12 7.93 -1.93 -33.98
C GLN A 12 7.32 -3.03 -33.12
N ILE A 13 6.01 -3.19 -33.22
CA ILE A 13 5.25 -4.23 -32.53
C ILE A 13 4.96 -5.33 -33.56
N THR A 14 5.40 -6.56 -33.28
CA THR A 14 4.86 -7.73 -33.98
C THR A 14 3.47 -8.00 -33.42
N PRO A 15 2.40 -8.01 -34.24
CA PRO A 15 1.07 -8.37 -33.77
C PRO A 15 1.10 -9.78 -33.15
N CYS A 16 0.51 -9.95 -31.96
CA CYS A 16 0.23 -11.29 -31.44
C CYS A 16 -0.88 -11.91 -32.29
N HIS A 17 -0.53 -12.80 -33.20
CA HIS A 17 -1.49 -13.66 -33.88
C HIS A 17 -1.79 -14.86 -32.97
N GLY A 18 -3.03 -15.36 -32.95
CA GLY A 18 -3.45 -16.41 -32.00
C GLY A 18 -3.92 -15.86 -30.65
N VAL A 19 -4.96 -15.03 -30.68
CA VAL A 19 -5.66 -14.55 -29.48
C VAL A 19 -7.11 -15.00 -29.54
N GLU A 20 -7.62 -15.52 -28.44
CA GLU A 20 -9.04 -15.80 -28.25
C GLU A 20 -9.61 -14.76 -27.29
N HIS A 21 -10.60 -13.98 -27.76
CA HIS A 21 -11.21 -12.91 -26.98
C HIS A 21 -12.55 -13.34 -26.39
N ASN A 22 -12.82 -12.88 -25.16
CA ASN A 22 -14.09 -13.10 -24.46
C ASN A 22 -14.49 -14.59 -24.37
N VAL A 23 -13.52 -15.47 -24.12
CA VAL A 23 -13.80 -16.85 -23.71
C VAL A 23 -14.50 -16.79 -22.36
N MET A 24 -15.72 -17.33 -22.30
CA MET A 24 -16.57 -17.29 -21.11
C MET A 24 -16.32 -18.54 -20.25
N ILE A 25 -15.49 -18.38 -19.21
CA ILE A 25 -15.14 -19.47 -18.29
C ILE A 25 -16.25 -19.62 -17.24
N THR A 26 -16.86 -20.81 -17.14
CA THR A 26 -17.96 -21.07 -16.20
C THR A 26 -17.41 -21.42 -14.82
N MET A 27 -17.82 -20.67 -13.80
CA MET A 27 -17.47 -20.90 -12.40
C MET A 27 -18.35 -22.00 -11.79
N ARG A 28 -18.04 -22.47 -10.59
CA ARG A 28 -18.78 -23.53 -9.88
C ARG A 28 -20.28 -23.24 -9.67
N ASP A 29 -20.67 -21.97 -9.68
CA ASP A 29 -22.04 -21.51 -9.49
C ASP A 29 -22.75 -21.16 -10.81
N GLY A 30 -22.13 -21.45 -11.95
CA GLY A 30 -22.68 -21.23 -13.29
C GLY A 30 -22.44 -19.82 -13.85
N VAL A 31 -21.97 -18.87 -13.05
CA VAL A 31 -21.59 -17.53 -13.54
C VAL A 31 -20.38 -17.63 -14.44
N ARG A 32 -20.38 -16.88 -15.55
CA ARG A 32 -19.29 -16.93 -16.53
C ARG A 32 -18.42 -15.68 -16.49
N LEU A 33 -17.10 -15.88 -16.47
CA LEU A 33 -16.12 -14.81 -16.45
C LEU A 33 -15.45 -14.64 -17.83
N ALA A 34 -15.48 -13.42 -18.34
CA ALA A 34 -14.90 -13.08 -19.63
C ALA A 34 -13.37 -13.07 -19.57
N THR A 35 -12.76 -13.77 -20.53
CA THR A 35 -11.32 -14.04 -20.52
C THR A 35 -10.72 -13.85 -21.91
N ASP A 36 -9.59 -13.15 -21.99
CA ASP A 36 -8.76 -13.07 -23.19
C ASP A 36 -7.54 -13.98 -23.02
N ILE A 37 -7.25 -14.80 -24.04
CA ILE A 37 -6.17 -15.81 -24.01
C ILE A 37 -5.24 -15.56 -25.19
N TYR A 38 -3.96 -15.38 -24.89
CA TYR A 38 -2.91 -15.08 -25.87
C TYR A 38 -1.98 -16.29 -25.96
N PHE A 39 -1.80 -16.82 -27.17
CA PHE A 39 -1.00 -18.02 -27.41
C PHE A 39 0.36 -17.70 -28.05
N PRO A 40 1.40 -18.52 -27.80
CA PRO A 40 2.60 -18.55 -28.65
C PRO A 40 2.21 -18.81 -30.11
N ALA A 41 2.76 -18.01 -31.03
CA ALA A 41 2.43 -18.11 -32.45
C ALA A 41 3.65 -17.81 -33.34
N ALA A 42 3.69 -18.45 -34.50
CA ALA A 42 4.66 -18.19 -35.55
C ALA A 42 3.94 -18.07 -36.90
N ALA A 43 4.34 -17.10 -37.73
CA ALA A 43 3.75 -16.85 -39.06
C ALA A 43 2.21 -16.75 -39.06
N GLY A 44 1.62 -16.15 -38.02
CA GLY A 44 0.17 -15.97 -37.93
C GLY A 44 -0.61 -17.15 -37.34
N GLN A 45 0.06 -18.28 -37.06
CA GLN A 45 -0.56 -19.49 -36.55
C GLN A 45 -0.08 -19.82 -35.14
N ARG A 46 -1.02 -20.29 -34.32
CA ARG A 46 -0.74 -20.79 -32.97
C ARG A 46 0.24 -21.96 -33.05
N LEU A 47 1.26 -21.93 -32.20
CA LEU A 47 2.21 -23.03 -32.08
C LEU A 47 1.51 -24.24 -31.42
N PRO A 48 1.73 -25.47 -31.95
CA PRO A 48 1.25 -26.67 -31.28
C PRO A 48 2.05 -26.91 -30.00
N GLY A 49 1.40 -27.52 -29.00
CA GLY A 49 2.05 -27.91 -27.75
C GLY A 49 1.35 -27.37 -26.51
N ARG A 50 1.90 -27.76 -25.36
CA ARG A 50 1.49 -27.32 -24.02
C ARG A 50 2.53 -26.35 -23.48
N PHE A 51 2.06 -25.27 -22.85
CA PHE A 51 2.91 -24.19 -22.36
C PHE A 51 2.51 -23.81 -20.93
N PRO A 52 3.45 -23.25 -20.15
CA PRO A 52 3.14 -22.64 -18.87
C PRO A 52 2.29 -21.39 -19.07
N VAL A 53 1.46 -21.08 -18.07
CA VAL A 53 0.44 -20.04 -18.16
C VAL A 53 0.77 -18.88 -17.23
N VAL A 54 0.68 -17.65 -17.72
CA VAL A 54 0.72 -16.43 -16.91
C VAL A 54 -0.69 -15.85 -16.80
N LEU A 55 -1.26 -15.92 -15.60
CA LEU A 55 -2.62 -15.44 -15.30
C LEU A 55 -2.60 -14.07 -14.60
N GLU A 56 -3.48 -13.18 -15.03
CA GLU A 56 -3.85 -11.99 -14.28
C GLU A 56 -5.39 -11.81 -14.29
N ARG A 57 -5.98 -11.82 -13.09
CA ARG A 57 -7.40 -11.47 -12.87
C ARG A 57 -7.48 -10.01 -12.45
N THR A 58 -8.39 -9.23 -13.01
CA THR A 58 -8.46 -7.78 -12.75
C THR A 58 -9.90 -7.27 -12.74
N PRO A 59 -10.27 -6.37 -11.81
CA PRO A 59 -11.56 -5.69 -11.84
C PRO A 59 -11.53 -4.38 -12.64
N TYR A 60 -10.42 -4.12 -13.35
CA TYR A 60 -10.11 -2.87 -14.06
C TYR A 60 -10.17 -3.00 -15.59
N GLY A 61 -10.68 -4.12 -16.10
CA GLY A 61 -10.82 -4.39 -17.52
C GLY A 61 -9.64 -5.18 -18.05
N LYS A 62 -9.88 -6.40 -18.50
CA LYS A 62 -8.87 -7.34 -19.02
C LYS A 62 -8.14 -6.83 -20.26
N SER A 63 -8.73 -5.89 -20.99
CA SER A 63 -8.13 -5.24 -22.16
C SER A 63 -7.59 -3.83 -21.87
N VAL A 64 -7.78 -3.30 -20.65
CA VAL A 64 -7.31 -1.96 -20.27
C VAL A 64 -5.84 -2.02 -19.81
N PRO A 65 -4.96 -1.11 -20.30
CA PRO A 65 -3.58 -1.04 -19.85
C PRO A 65 -3.47 -0.92 -18.33
N SER A 66 -2.61 -1.72 -17.70
CA SER A 66 -2.31 -1.54 -16.28
C SER A 66 -1.47 -0.27 -16.09
N ARG A 67 -1.82 0.55 -15.10
CA ARG A 67 -1.10 1.80 -14.82
C ARG A 67 0.38 1.60 -14.48
N SER A 68 0.77 0.42 -14.02
CA SER A 68 2.15 0.13 -13.61
C SER A 68 3.05 -0.34 -14.75
N GLU A 69 2.51 -0.60 -15.94
CA GLU A 69 3.29 -1.05 -17.11
C GLU A 69 3.94 0.12 -17.85
N ARG A 70 4.65 0.97 -17.11
CA ARG A 70 5.32 2.18 -17.60
C ARG A 70 6.82 2.10 -17.34
N THR A 71 7.57 2.94 -18.04
CA THR A 71 9.00 3.11 -17.81
C THR A 71 9.28 4.59 -17.53
N HIS A 72 10.48 4.89 -17.03
CA HIS A 72 10.89 6.28 -16.84
C HIS A 72 10.97 7.08 -18.16
N ALA A 73 11.37 6.42 -19.24
CA ALA A 73 11.51 7.05 -20.55
C ALA A 73 10.16 7.26 -21.26
N ASP A 74 9.16 6.42 -20.96
CA ASP A 74 7.83 6.50 -21.53
C ASP A 74 6.76 6.24 -20.48
N ALA A 75 6.08 7.33 -20.10
CA ALA A 75 4.98 7.29 -19.16
C ALA A 75 3.72 6.66 -19.77
N THR A 76 3.64 6.38 -21.07
CA THR A 76 2.49 5.69 -21.67
C THR A 76 2.51 4.21 -21.29
N PRO A 77 1.47 3.70 -20.59
CA PRO A 77 1.47 2.31 -20.16
C PRO A 77 1.38 1.37 -21.37
N LEU A 78 2.11 0.27 -21.32
CA LEU A 78 1.96 -0.83 -22.28
C LEU A 78 0.53 -1.36 -22.22
N THR A 79 -0.03 -1.64 -23.39
CA THR A 79 -1.27 -2.39 -23.52
C THR A 79 -1.10 -3.82 -23.02
N ARG A 80 -2.22 -4.46 -22.65
CA ARG A 80 -2.24 -5.87 -22.25
C ARG A 80 -1.74 -6.79 -23.35
N ALA A 81 -2.02 -6.45 -24.61
CA ALA A 81 -1.53 -7.17 -25.78
C ALA A 81 -0.01 -7.03 -25.96
N GLU A 82 0.59 -5.86 -25.71
CA GLU A 82 2.05 -5.69 -25.74
C GLU A 82 2.73 -6.51 -24.63
N VAL A 83 2.18 -6.48 -23.41
CA VAL A 83 2.70 -7.29 -22.30
C VAL A 83 2.55 -8.78 -22.59
N ALA A 84 1.39 -9.22 -23.09
CA ALA A 84 1.19 -10.60 -23.51
C ALA A 84 2.16 -10.99 -24.62
N GLY A 85 2.30 -10.16 -25.65
CA GLY A 85 3.23 -10.31 -26.77
C GLY A 85 4.64 -10.65 -26.31
N TYR A 86 5.12 -9.96 -25.27
CA TYR A 86 6.42 -10.24 -24.67
C TYR A 86 6.49 -11.66 -24.07
N PHE A 87 5.53 -12.08 -23.24
CA PHE A 87 5.56 -13.44 -22.65
C PHE A 87 5.28 -14.55 -23.67
N VAL A 88 4.36 -14.37 -24.62
CA VAL A 88 4.08 -15.40 -25.64
C VAL A 88 5.27 -15.64 -26.57
N ALA A 89 6.06 -14.59 -26.87
CA ALA A 89 7.31 -14.73 -27.61
C ALA A 89 8.36 -15.56 -26.87
N HIS A 90 8.23 -15.67 -25.54
CA HIS A 90 9.06 -16.51 -24.69
C HIS A 90 8.40 -17.85 -24.36
N GLY A 91 7.33 -18.27 -25.06
CA GLY A 91 6.71 -19.58 -24.88
C GLY A 91 5.84 -19.71 -23.63
N TYR A 92 5.05 -18.67 -23.33
CA TYR A 92 3.97 -18.72 -22.35
C TYR A 92 2.61 -18.56 -23.02
N VAL A 93 1.55 -19.14 -22.45
CA VAL A 93 0.19 -18.65 -22.68
C VAL A 93 -0.11 -17.55 -21.66
N VAL A 94 -0.73 -16.46 -22.08
CA VAL A 94 -1.12 -15.36 -21.18
C VAL A 94 -2.63 -15.25 -21.11
N VAL A 95 -3.17 -15.25 -19.89
CA VAL A 95 -4.60 -15.20 -19.61
C VAL A 95 -4.92 -13.93 -18.84
N TYR A 96 -5.82 -13.12 -19.39
CA TYR A 96 -6.39 -11.95 -18.72
C TYR A 96 -7.88 -12.14 -18.51
N GLN A 97 -8.33 -12.08 -17.26
CA GLN A 97 -9.73 -12.30 -16.91
C GLN A 97 -10.32 -11.09 -16.18
N ASP A 98 -11.54 -10.71 -16.55
CA ASP A 98 -12.34 -9.76 -15.79
C ASP A 98 -12.90 -10.43 -14.53
N CYS A 99 -12.73 -9.80 -13.36
CA CYS A 99 -13.38 -10.28 -12.13
C CYS A 99 -14.91 -10.29 -12.27
N ARG A 100 -15.60 -11.09 -11.47
CA ARG A 100 -17.07 -11.19 -11.43
C ARG A 100 -17.75 -9.83 -11.30
N GLY A 101 -18.81 -9.62 -12.08
CA GLY A 101 -19.56 -8.36 -12.16
C GLY A 101 -18.79 -7.17 -12.74
N ARG A 102 -17.63 -7.43 -13.39
CA ARG A 102 -16.80 -6.40 -14.01
C ARG A 102 -16.73 -6.60 -15.52
N TYR A 103 -16.86 -5.51 -16.27
CA TYR A 103 -16.70 -5.47 -17.72
C TYR A 103 -17.46 -6.58 -18.44
N GLY A 104 -16.79 -7.53 -19.08
CA GLY A 104 -17.43 -8.62 -19.81
C GLY A 104 -17.92 -9.79 -18.95
N SER A 105 -17.54 -9.84 -17.67
CA SER A 105 -17.92 -10.92 -16.76
C SER A 105 -19.32 -10.74 -16.19
N GLU A 106 -20.03 -11.86 -16.07
CA GLU A 106 -21.35 -11.94 -15.45
C GLU A 106 -21.29 -11.86 -13.91
N GLY A 107 -22.46 -11.88 -13.27
CA GLY A 107 -22.63 -11.90 -11.81
C GLY A 107 -22.52 -10.53 -11.15
N ASP A 108 -22.62 -10.52 -9.83
CA ASP A 108 -22.60 -9.28 -9.02
C ASP A 108 -21.21 -9.02 -8.45
N PHE A 109 -20.82 -7.75 -8.40
CA PHE A 109 -19.51 -7.36 -7.90
C PHE A 109 -19.55 -7.16 -6.38
N VAL A 110 -18.84 -8.02 -5.66
CA VAL A 110 -18.55 -7.83 -4.23
C VAL A 110 -17.06 -7.69 -4.07
N LYS A 111 -16.61 -6.51 -3.63
CA LYS A 111 -15.19 -6.17 -3.55
C LYS A 111 -14.43 -7.18 -2.68
N TYR A 112 -13.46 -7.85 -3.30
CA TYR A 112 -12.52 -8.86 -2.78
C TYR A 112 -13.10 -10.24 -2.45
N LEU A 113 -14.39 -10.35 -2.12
CA LEU A 113 -14.92 -11.56 -1.47
C LEU A 113 -15.17 -12.74 -2.43
N SER A 114 -15.44 -12.47 -3.71
CA SER A 114 -15.64 -13.52 -4.72
C SER A 114 -14.33 -14.07 -5.28
N ASP A 115 -13.24 -13.31 -5.16
CA ASP A 115 -12.01 -13.53 -5.94
C ASP A 115 -11.25 -14.80 -5.60
N ALA A 116 -11.41 -15.31 -4.37
CA ALA A 116 -10.76 -16.55 -3.95
C ALA A 116 -11.33 -17.76 -4.71
N LYS A 117 -12.66 -17.91 -4.70
CA LYS A 117 -13.35 -19.05 -5.35
C LYS A 117 -13.26 -18.97 -6.87
N ASP A 118 -13.47 -17.78 -7.42
CA ASP A 118 -13.38 -17.58 -8.87
C ASP A 118 -11.94 -17.78 -9.38
N GLY A 119 -10.94 -17.37 -8.60
CA GLY A 119 -9.53 -17.63 -8.90
C GLY A 119 -9.19 -19.11 -8.89
N TYR A 120 -9.73 -19.87 -7.92
CA TYR A 120 -9.61 -21.33 -7.87
C TYR A 120 -10.21 -21.99 -9.11
N ASP A 121 -11.45 -21.64 -9.45
CA ASP A 121 -12.18 -22.24 -10.58
C ASP A 121 -11.51 -21.91 -11.92
N THR A 122 -11.01 -20.69 -12.06
CA THR A 122 -10.22 -20.28 -13.24
C THR A 122 -8.95 -21.10 -13.39
N CYS A 123 -8.20 -21.34 -12.30
CA CYS A 123 -7.01 -22.17 -12.37
C CYS A 123 -7.35 -23.63 -12.69
N ALA A 124 -8.40 -24.19 -12.09
CA ALA A 124 -8.88 -25.53 -12.40
C ALA A 124 -9.24 -25.67 -13.89
N TRP A 125 -9.99 -24.71 -14.43
CA TRP A 125 -10.34 -24.69 -15.85
C TRP A 125 -9.11 -24.61 -16.75
N ILE A 126 -8.11 -23.78 -16.42
CA ILE A 126 -6.86 -23.68 -17.20
C ILE A 126 -6.16 -25.04 -17.29
N LEU A 127 -6.15 -25.83 -16.22
CA LEU A 127 -5.48 -27.14 -16.20
C LEU A 127 -6.17 -28.20 -17.06
N GLU A 128 -7.45 -28.03 -17.37
CA GLU A 128 -8.19 -28.93 -18.25
C GLU A 128 -7.90 -28.68 -19.74
N GLN A 129 -7.26 -27.55 -20.06
CA GLN A 129 -7.03 -27.16 -21.44
C GLN A 129 -5.89 -27.99 -22.07
N ASP A 130 -6.03 -28.31 -23.35
CA ASP A 130 -5.06 -29.10 -24.11
C ASP A 130 -3.71 -28.39 -24.31
N TRP A 131 -3.67 -27.10 -24.01
CA TRP A 131 -2.54 -26.20 -24.21
C TRP A 131 -1.83 -25.78 -22.93
N ALA A 132 -2.38 -26.11 -21.76
CA ALA A 132 -1.71 -25.89 -20.49
C ALA A 132 -0.77 -27.08 -20.20
N ASP A 133 0.44 -26.80 -19.74
CA ASP A 133 1.41 -27.82 -19.29
C ASP A 133 1.25 -28.21 -17.81
N GLY A 134 0.34 -27.56 -17.10
CA GLY A 134 0.07 -27.79 -15.69
C GLY A 134 0.70 -26.76 -14.74
N ALA A 135 1.51 -25.81 -15.24
CA ALA A 135 2.15 -24.78 -14.44
C ALA A 135 1.53 -23.40 -14.68
N ILE A 136 1.03 -22.78 -13.61
CA ILE A 136 0.41 -21.45 -13.63
C ILE A 136 1.25 -20.50 -12.76
N GLY A 137 1.75 -19.44 -13.39
CA GLY A 137 2.25 -18.26 -12.72
C GLY A 137 1.20 -17.16 -12.67
N THR A 138 1.18 -16.37 -11.61
CA THR A 138 0.30 -15.20 -11.52
C THR A 138 1.08 -13.91 -11.39
N LYS A 139 0.50 -12.82 -11.92
CA LYS A 139 0.99 -11.46 -11.73
C LYS A 139 -0.18 -10.48 -11.61
N GLY A 140 0.09 -9.30 -11.08
CA GLY A 140 -0.89 -8.23 -11.00
C GLY A 140 -0.51 -7.18 -9.97
N LEU A 141 -1.00 -5.96 -10.20
CA LEU A 141 -0.85 -4.81 -9.31
C LEU A 141 -2.10 -4.65 -8.44
N SER A 142 -1.95 -4.28 -7.16
CA SER A 142 -3.06 -3.79 -6.32
C SER A 142 -4.16 -4.84 -6.15
N TYR A 143 -5.36 -4.57 -6.64
CA TYR A 143 -6.44 -5.54 -6.68
C TYR A 143 -6.05 -6.83 -7.41
N ALA A 144 -5.38 -6.73 -8.55
CA ALA A 144 -4.89 -7.92 -9.26
C ALA A 144 -3.79 -8.66 -8.46
N ALA A 145 -3.20 -8.06 -7.43
CA ALA A 145 -2.37 -8.76 -6.45
C ALA A 145 -3.23 -9.41 -5.34
N HIS A 146 -4.31 -8.75 -4.88
CA HIS A 146 -5.30 -9.33 -3.96
C HIS A 146 -5.92 -10.61 -4.55
N THR A 147 -6.25 -10.65 -5.85
CA THR A 147 -6.78 -11.86 -6.48
C THR A 147 -5.79 -13.04 -6.47
N GLN A 148 -4.48 -12.77 -6.52
CA GLN A 148 -3.45 -13.82 -6.47
C GLN A 148 -3.43 -14.48 -5.10
N MET A 149 -3.32 -13.66 -4.04
CA MET A 149 -3.32 -14.17 -2.66
C MET A 149 -4.65 -14.82 -2.29
N ALA A 150 -5.77 -14.31 -2.80
CA ALA A 150 -7.08 -14.91 -2.60
C ALA A 150 -7.19 -16.32 -3.19
N ALA A 151 -6.76 -16.51 -4.43
CA ALA A 151 -6.73 -17.82 -5.08
C ALA A 151 -5.77 -18.79 -4.38
N ALA A 152 -4.58 -18.30 -4.01
CA ALA A 152 -3.58 -19.08 -3.30
C ALA A 152 -4.05 -19.50 -1.88
N SER A 153 -4.82 -18.66 -1.19
CA SER A 153 -5.44 -18.97 0.12
C SER A 153 -6.48 -20.09 0.06
N LEU A 154 -7.03 -20.39 -1.12
CA LEU A 154 -7.85 -21.58 -1.36
C LEU A 154 -7.07 -22.77 -1.94
N GLY A 155 -5.75 -22.65 -2.09
CA GLY A 155 -4.93 -23.69 -2.69
C GLY A 155 -5.30 -23.93 -4.15
N ALA A 156 -5.53 -22.85 -4.92
CA ALA A 156 -5.87 -22.96 -6.33
C ALA A 156 -4.87 -23.87 -7.09
N PRO A 157 -5.38 -24.84 -7.86
CA PRO A 157 -4.54 -25.89 -8.42
C PRO A 157 -3.60 -25.33 -9.50
N GLY A 158 -2.44 -25.97 -9.69
CA GLY A 158 -1.50 -25.59 -10.73
C GLY A 158 -0.70 -24.30 -10.47
N LEU A 159 -0.97 -23.58 -9.37
CA LEU A 159 -0.13 -22.44 -8.99
C LEU A 159 1.29 -22.88 -8.65
N ARG A 160 2.27 -22.24 -9.30
CA ARG A 160 3.71 -22.57 -9.21
C ARG A 160 4.61 -21.35 -9.07
N ALA A 161 4.13 -20.13 -9.30
CA ALA A 161 4.88 -18.90 -9.07
C ALA A 161 3.96 -17.68 -8.96
N MET A 162 4.30 -16.71 -8.12
CA MET A 162 3.52 -15.47 -7.99
C MET A 162 4.43 -14.23 -8.06
N VAL A 163 3.93 -13.16 -8.67
CA VAL A 163 4.51 -11.80 -8.59
C VAL A 163 3.43 -10.87 -8.03
N VAL A 164 3.53 -10.60 -6.74
CA VAL A 164 2.54 -9.87 -5.94
C VAL A 164 2.99 -8.41 -5.82
N ASP A 165 2.45 -7.53 -6.68
CA ASP A 165 2.87 -6.12 -6.75
C ASP A 165 1.88 -5.20 -6.04
N SER A 166 2.35 -4.56 -4.96
CA SER A 166 1.65 -3.53 -4.19
C SER A 166 0.22 -3.94 -3.82
N GLY A 167 0.05 -5.11 -3.17
CA GLY A 167 -1.25 -5.65 -2.79
C GLY A 167 -1.13 -7.09 -2.24
N GLY A 168 -2.18 -7.91 -2.41
CA GLY A 168 -2.23 -9.27 -1.87
C GLY A 168 -2.50 -9.29 -0.37
N PHE A 169 -3.74 -9.13 0.11
CA PHE A 169 -3.98 -8.88 1.55
C PHE A 169 -3.39 -9.98 2.44
N SER A 170 -2.52 -9.61 3.38
CA SER A 170 -2.18 -10.44 4.53
C SER A 170 -3.37 -10.49 5.48
N ASN A 171 -3.81 -9.31 5.93
CA ASN A 171 -4.96 -9.09 6.79
C ASN A 171 -5.58 -7.72 6.51
N GLY A 172 -6.70 -7.70 5.77
CA GLY A 172 -7.40 -6.48 5.36
C GLY A 172 -7.91 -5.63 6.52
N PHE A 173 -8.12 -6.23 7.69
CA PHE A 173 -8.54 -5.53 8.90
C PHE A 173 -7.39 -4.71 9.54
N GLN A 174 -6.13 -5.09 9.31
CA GLN A 174 -4.97 -4.41 9.86
C GLN A 174 -4.20 -3.57 8.83
N SER A 175 -4.38 -3.85 7.54
CA SER A 175 -3.76 -3.09 6.46
C SER A 175 -4.65 -3.04 5.22
N GLY A 176 -4.84 -1.85 4.67
CA GLY A 176 -5.37 -1.64 3.33
C GLY A 176 -6.89 -1.58 3.21
N ILE A 177 -7.67 -2.07 4.16
CA ILE A 177 -9.10 -1.71 4.31
C ILE A 177 -9.30 -0.93 5.60
N ARG A 178 -8.75 -1.46 6.69
CA ARG A 178 -8.59 -0.78 7.98
C ARG A 178 -7.12 -0.75 8.38
N GLN A 179 -6.78 0.17 9.27
CA GLN A 179 -5.49 0.23 9.95
C GLN A 179 -5.73 0.63 11.40
N GLY A 180 -5.21 -0.15 12.34
CA GLY A 180 -5.35 0.16 13.77
C GLY A 180 -6.80 0.28 14.26
N GLY A 181 -7.74 -0.41 13.60
CA GLY A 181 -9.17 -0.31 13.87
C GLY A 181 -9.90 0.85 13.19
N ALA A 182 -9.19 1.86 12.69
CA ALA A 182 -9.76 2.95 11.90
C ALA A 182 -9.97 2.51 10.43
N TYR A 183 -10.97 3.09 9.77
CA TYR A 183 -11.30 2.76 8.39
C TYR A 183 -10.52 3.64 7.41
N GLU A 184 -9.89 3.03 6.38
CA GLU A 184 -9.18 3.80 5.37
C GLU A 184 -10.15 4.36 4.32
N LEU A 185 -10.33 5.68 4.27
CA LEU A 185 -11.32 6.31 3.39
C LEU A 185 -10.95 6.26 1.90
N LYS A 186 -9.76 5.74 1.55
CA LYS A 186 -9.45 5.35 0.17
C LYS A 186 -10.47 4.36 -0.42
N GLN A 187 -11.17 3.60 0.44
CA GLN A 187 -12.24 2.70 0.01
C GLN A 187 -13.40 3.47 -0.61
N ALA A 188 -13.80 4.61 -0.01
CA ALA A 188 -14.83 5.50 -0.52
C ALA A 188 -14.39 6.20 -1.82
N ALA A 189 -13.14 6.66 -1.87
CA ALA A 189 -12.54 7.22 -3.07
C ALA A 189 -12.57 6.23 -4.25
N TRP A 190 -12.18 4.98 -3.99
CA TRP A 190 -12.23 3.90 -4.96
C TRP A 190 -13.67 3.59 -5.38
N ALA A 191 -14.60 3.50 -4.42
CA ALA A 191 -16.00 3.19 -4.66
C ALA A 191 -16.62 4.16 -5.66
N VAL A 192 -16.48 5.46 -5.41
CA VAL A 192 -17.05 6.48 -6.30
C VAL A 192 -16.40 6.46 -7.67
N MET A 193 -15.06 6.42 -7.74
CA MET A 193 -14.37 6.47 -9.02
C MET A 193 -14.80 5.31 -9.93
N PHE A 194 -14.91 4.10 -9.37
CA PHE A 194 -15.30 2.93 -10.14
C PHE A 194 -16.81 2.77 -10.31
N ALA A 195 -17.64 3.32 -9.42
CA ALA A 195 -19.08 3.39 -9.64
C ALA A 195 -19.42 4.29 -10.83
N ALA A 196 -18.82 5.49 -10.88
CA ALA A 196 -18.98 6.41 -12.00
C ALA A 196 -18.43 5.83 -13.31
N GLU A 197 -17.26 5.17 -13.26
CA GLU A 197 -16.70 4.49 -14.43
C GLU A 197 -17.59 3.34 -14.93
N HIS A 198 -18.10 2.51 -14.02
CA HIS A 198 -18.96 1.39 -14.37
C HIS A 198 -20.30 1.85 -14.93
N SER A 199 -20.90 2.86 -14.29
CA SER A 199 -22.15 3.45 -14.74
C SER A 199 -22.01 4.08 -16.13
N ARG A 200 -20.96 4.88 -16.38
CA ARG A 200 -20.66 5.42 -17.72
C ARG A 200 -20.53 4.34 -18.81
N ARG A 201 -20.03 3.15 -18.46
CA ARG A 201 -19.93 2.04 -19.42
C ARG A 201 -21.28 1.37 -19.69
N LYS A 202 -22.10 1.18 -18.64
CA LYS A 202 -23.44 0.57 -18.78
C LYS A 202 -24.42 1.51 -19.50
N HIS A 203 -24.28 2.80 -19.29
CA HIS A 203 -25.14 3.88 -19.80
C HIS A 203 -24.44 4.69 -20.89
N ALA A 204 -23.59 4.06 -21.71
CA ALA A 204 -22.82 4.78 -22.73
C ALA A 204 -23.71 5.45 -23.80
N ASP A 205 -24.93 4.91 -23.98
CA ASP A 205 -25.88 5.33 -25.01
C ASP A 205 -27.05 6.19 -24.47
N ASP A 206 -27.08 6.51 -23.17
CA ASP A 206 -28.13 7.34 -22.54
C ASP A 206 -27.55 8.33 -21.50
N SER A 207 -28.40 9.22 -20.97
CA SER A 207 -28.02 10.23 -19.98
C SER A 207 -28.22 9.79 -18.52
N ASP A 208 -28.57 8.53 -18.27
CA ASP A 208 -28.96 8.04 -16.94
C ASP A 208 -27.76 7.58 -16.10
N GLY A 209 -26.54 7.81 -16.62
CA GLY A 209 -25.29 7.48 -15.94
C GLY A 209 -25.07 8.26 -14.64
N LEU A 210 -24.43 7.60 -13.67
CA LEU A 210 -23.95 8.21 -12.44
C LEU A 210 -22.73 9.11 -12.75
N HIS A 211 -22.95 10.42 -12.69
CA HIS A 211 -21.92 11.43 -12.90
C HIS A 211 -21.43 12.00 -11.56
N LEU A 212 -20.25 11.55 -11.12
CA LEU A 212 -19.61 12.04 -9.90
C LEU A 212 -18.32 12.78 -10.23
N THR A 213 -18.17 13.97 -9.64
CA THR A 213 -17.01 14.84 -9.77
C THR A 213 -16.11 14.75 -8.52
N PRO A 214 -14.82 15.11 -8.62
CA PRO A 214 -13.97 15.27 -7.44
C PRO A 214 -14.57 16.20 -6.37
N GLN A 215 -15.28 17.26 -6.78
CA GLN A 215 -15.94 18.20 -5.87
C GLN A 215 -17.12 17.56 -5.12
N ASP A 216 -17.78 16.56 -5.68
CA ASP A 216 -18.81 15.79 -4.97
C ASP A 216 -18.19 14.98 -3.84
N LEU A 217 -17.00 14.39 -4.07
CA LEU A 217 -16.24 13.71 -3.03
C LEU A 217 -15.80 14.67 -1.93
N ASP A 218 -15.24 15.82 -2.29
CA ASP A 218 -14.83 16.81 -1.30
C ASP A 218 -16.01 17.25 -0.42
N ARG A 219 -17.19 17.47 -1.02
CA ARG A 219 -18.42 17.83 -0.29
C ARG A 219 -18.91 16.69 0.59
N TRP A 220 -18.86 15.46 0.11
CA TRP A 220 -19.29 14.28 0.87
C TRP A 220 -18.37 14.04 2.07
N PHE A 221 -17.04 14.08 1.88
CA PHE A 221 -16.07 13.94 2.97
C PHE A 221 -16.20 15.03 4.04
N LYS A 222 -16.64 16.24 3.68
CA LYS A 222 -16.94 17.32 4.66
C LYS A 222 -18.23 17.08 5.47
N ARG A 223 -19.07 16.12 5.07
CA ARG A 223 -20.37 15.82 5.70
C ARG A 223 -20.36 14.48 6.46
N MET A 224 -19.39 14.31 7.35
CA MET A 224 -19.34 13.14 8.25
C MET A 224 -20.24 13.34 9.48
N PRO A 225 -20.78 12.25 10.08
CA PRO A 225 -20.71 10.87 9.61
C PRO A 225 -21.65 10.60 8.42
N TRP A 226 -21.23 9.76 7.47
CA TRP A 226 -22.08 9.34 6.35
C TRP A 226 -23.14 8.33 6.79
N ARG A 227 -24.23 8.23 6.03
CA ARG A 227 -25.30 7.25 6.23
C ARG A 227 -25.60 6.52 4.93
N ARG A 228 -25.91 5.22 5.03
CA ARG A 228 -26.40 4.41 3.92
C ARG A 228 -27.67 5.04 3.34
N GLY A 229 -27.75 5.16 2.01
CA GLY A 229 -28.84 5.83 1.31
C GLY A 229 -28.76 7.37 1.29
N ASP A 230 -27.82 7.97 2.01
CA ASP A 230 -27.44 9.40 1.89
C ASP A 230 -25.95 9.49 1.48
N SER A 231 -25.62 8.76 0.42
CA SER A 231 -24.30 8.75 -0.18
C SER A 231 -24.37 9.03 -1.69
N PRO A 232 -23.29 9.54 -2.31
CA PRO A 232 -23.21 9.69 -3.76
C PRO A 232 -23.28 8.35 -4.51
N LEU A 233 -23.23 7.22 -3.79
CA LEU A 233 -23.25 5.87 -4.34
C LEU A 233 -24.67 5.26 -4.39
N THR A 234 -25.72 5.98 -3.98
CA THR A 234 -27.11 5.46 -3.96
C THR A 234 -27.56 4.90 -5.32
N GLY A 235 -27.06 5.45 -6.44
CA GLY A 235 -27.30 4.94 -7.80
C GLY A 235 -26.43 3.74 -8.22
N ALA A 236 -25.62 3.21 -7.31
CA ALA A 236 -24.68 2.12 -7.52
C ALA A 236 -24.61 1.24 -6.25
N PRO A 237 -25.71 0.51 -5.93
CA PRO A 237 -25.88 -0.17 -4.64
C PRO A 237 -24.73 -1.13 -4.31
N ASP A 238 -24.22 -1.91 -5.27
CA ASP A 238 -23.07 -2.81 -5.05
C ASP A 238 -21.84 -2.08 -4.45
N TYR A 239 -21.64 -0.81 -4.83
CA TYR A 239 -20.54 0.01 -4.35
C TYR A 239 -20.81 0.65 -2.99
N GLU A 240 -22.04 1.09 -2.75
CA GLU A 240 -22.47 1.58 -1.45
C GLU A 240 -22.40 0.44 -0.42
N ASP A 241 -22.88 -0.74 -0.79
CA ASP A 241 -23.01 -1.88 0.09
C ASP A 241 -21.65 -2.38 0.57
N PHE A 242 -20.69 -2.66 -0.34
CA PHE A 242 -19.37 -3.09 0.14
C PHE A 242 -18.70 -2.02 0.99
N LEU A 243 -18.90 -0.73 0.68
CA LEU A 243 -18.26 0.37 1.38
C LEU A 243 -18.75 0.43 2.83
N PHE A 244 -20.06 0.45 3.03
CA PHE A 244 -20.66 0.49 4.36
C PHE A 244 -20.48 -0.84 5.09
N ASP A 245 -20.54 -1.99 4.41
CA ASP A 245 -20.30 -3.28 5.06
C ASP A 245 -18.87 -3.36 5.66
N GLN A 246 -17.87 -2.86 4.95
CA GLN A 246 -16.49 -2.81 5.46
C GLN A 246 -16.33 -1.76 6.59
N TRP A 247 -17.07 -0.66 6.52
CA TRP A 247 -16.99 0.43 7.51
C TRP A 247 -17.81 0.15 8.80
N GLU A 248 -18.96 -0.50 8.71
CA GLU A 248 -19.83 -0.85 9.84
C GLU A 248 -19.28 -2.07 10.60
N ARG A 249 -18.57 -2.98 9.92
CA ARG A 249 -17.95 -4.17 10.53
C ARG A 249 -16.65 -3.83 11.25
N GLY A 250 -16.79 -3.19 12.40
CA GLY A 250 -15.70 -2.76 13.27
C GLY A 250 -14.90 -3.89 13.93
N ASN A 251 -15.51 -5.05 14.15
CA ASN A 251 -14.88 -6.15 14.87
C ASN A 251 -14.25 -7.14 13.90
N PHE A 252 -13.12 -7.73 14.28
CA PHE A 252 -12.42 -8.76 13.51
C PHE A 252 -13.12 -10.13 13.59
N ASP A 253 -14.32 -10.21 13.05
CA ASP A 253 -15.17 -11.41 13.05
C ASP A 253 -14.94 -12.32 11.81
N SER A 254 -15.85 -13.26 11.58
CA SER A 254 -15.80 -14.19 10.44
C SER A 254 -15.84 -13.50 9.07
N TYR A 255 -16.39 -12.28 8.96
CA TYR A 255 -16.35 -11.52 7.72
C TYR A 255 -14.91 -11.21 7.32
N TRP A 256 -14.08 -10.79 8.28
CA TRP A 256 -12.70 -10.45 8.00
C TRP A 256 -11.81 -11.67 7.77
N LYS A 257 -12.15 -12.83 8.34
CA LYS A 257 -11.36 -14.07 8.23
C LYS A 257 -11.56 -14.84 6.90
N GLN A 258 -12.02 -14.16 5.86
CA GLN A 258 -12.26 -14.74 4.54
C GLN A 258 -10.99 -14.73 3.67
N PRO A 259 -10.74 -15.76 2.84
CA PRO A 259 -9.50 -15.89 2.06
C PRO A 259 -9.25 -14.74 1.07
N GLY A 260 -10.29 -14.00 0.66
CA GLY A 260 -10.15 -12.84 -0.22
C GLY A 260 -9.44 -11.63 0.43
N ILE A 261 -9.45 -11.56 1.77
CA ILE A 261 -8.96 -10.41 2.53
C ILE A 261 -8.11 -10.81 3.76
N TYR A 262 -7.87 -12.10 4.00
CA TYR A 262 -7.14 -12.60 5.16
C TYR A 262 -6.27 -13.80 4.81
N ALA A 263 -5.19 -13.60 4.05
CA ALA A 263 -4.26 -14.67 3.73
C ALA A 263 -3.49 -15.20 4.96
N GLU A 264 -3.35 -14.39 6.00
CA GLU A 264 -2.67 -14.77 7.26
C GLU A 264 -3.24 -16.07 7.86
N GLY A 265 -4.55 -16.27 7.77
CA GLY A 265 -5.20 -17.50 8.23
C GLY A 265 -5.03 -18.73 7.33
N TYR A 266 -4.37 -18.60 6.18
CA TYR A 266 -4.27 -19.64 5.14
C TYR A 266 -2.84 -19.85 4.61
N TYR A 267 -1.80 -19.30 5.25
CA TYR A 267 -0.41 -19.45 4.77
C TYR A 267 0.06 -20.92 4.66
N ASP A 268 -0.56 -21.84 5.40
CA ASP A 268 -0.38 -23.29 5.30
C ASP A 268 -0.70 -23.86 3.90
N ARG A 269 -1.40 -23.10 3.05
CA ARG A 269 -1.71 -23.46 1.66
C ARG A 269 -0.79 -22.80 0.64
N LEU A 270 0.02 -21.83 1.05
CA LEU A 270 0.85 -21.00 0.15
C LEU A 270 2.33 -21.35 0.19
N TRP A 271 2.81 -22.03 1.22
CA TRP A 271 4.25 -22.24 1.47
C TRP A 271 5.04 -22.92 0.35
N HIS A 272 4.36 -23.67 -0.52
CA HIS A 272 4.97 -24.39 -1.64
C HIS A 272 5.03 -23.55 -2.93
N ILE A 273 4.50 -22.32 -2.92
CA ILE A 273 4.45 -21.43 -4.07
C ILE A 273 5.55 -20.36 -3.92
N PRO A 274 6.57 -20.35 -4.80
CA PRO A 274 7.52 -19.25 -4.88
C PRO A 274 6.78 -17.93 -5.13
N ALA A 275 7.01 -16.91 -4.30
CA ALA A 275 6.44 -15.59 -4.55
C ALA A 275 7.48 -14.46 -4.44
N LEU A 276 7.37 -13.51 -5.39
CA LEU A 276 8.05 -12.24 -5.39
C LEU A 276 7.07 -11.16 -4.90
N HIS A 277 7.27 -10.71 -3.67
CA HIS A 277 6.49 -9.65 -3.02
C HIS A 277 7.13 -8.30 -3.31
N ILE A 278 6.39 -7.38 -3.91
CA ILE A 278 6.88 -6.04 -4.25
C ILE A 278 5.96 -5.02 -3.60
N SER A 279 6.51 -4.04 -2.90
CA SER A 279 5.75 -2.87 -2.42
C SER A 279 6.68 -1.67 -2.26
N SER A 280 6.18 -0.61 -1.64
CA SER A 280 6.87 0.68 -1.56
C SER A 280 6.67 1.35 -0.21
N TRP A 281 7.62 2.16 0.23
CA TRP A 281 7.56 2.89 1.51
C TRP A 281 6.36 3.83 1.62
N TYR A 282 5.98 4.49 0.51
CA TYR A 282 4.81 5.37 0.44
C TYR A 282 3.59 4.70 -0.22
N ASP A 283 3.53 3.37 -0.19
CA ASP A 283 2.36 2.59 -0.59
C ASP A 283 1.50 2.21 0.65
N VAL A 284 0.24 1.83 0.42
CA VAL A 284 -0.66 1.34 1.48
C VAL A 284 -0.46 -0.15 1.82
N TYR A 285 0.41 -0.86 1.09
CA TYR A 285 0.66 -2.30 1.28
C TYR A 285 2.09 -2.73 1.67
N PRO A 286 3.03 -1.88 2.16
CA PRO A 286 4.36 -2.37 2.53
C PRO A 286 4.30 -3.32 3.74
N ARG A 287 3.39 -3.05 4.69
CA ARG A 287 3.08 -3.97 5.80
C ARG A 287 2.58 -5.32 5.27
N THR A 288 1.60 -5.29 4.36
CA THR A 288 1.04 -6.49 3.72
C THR A 288 2.12 -7.33 3.05
N ALA A 289 3.00 -6.71 2.23
CA ALA A 289 4.08 -7.42 1.56
C ALA A 289 5.07 -8.06 2.55
N VAL A 290 5.43 -7.34 3.61
CA VAL A 290 6.28 -7.83 4.70
C VAL A 290 5.63 -9.01 5.44
N GLU A 291 4.35 -8.92 5.77
CA GLU A 291 3.63 -9.97 6.51
C GLU A 291 3.46 -11.23 5.68
N ASN A 292 3.10 -11.11 4.39
CA ASN A 292 3.04 -12.26 3.48
C ASN A 292 4.42 -12.93 3.34
N PHE A 293 5.47 -12.14 3.14
CA PHE A 293 6.84 -12.65 3.07
C PHE A 293 7.20 -13.40 4.37
N LYS A 294 6.98 -12.80 5.54
CA LYS A 294 7.27 -13.42 6.84
C LYS A 294 6.45 -14.68 7.10
N GLY A 295 5.19 -14.68 6.71
CA GLY A 295 4.26 -15.79 6.95
C GLY A 295 4.47 -16.99 6.03
N THR A 296 5.12 -16.79 4.89
CA THR A 296 5.35 -17.85 3.90
C THR A 296 6.82 -18.29 3.78
N LYS A 297 7.78 -17.47 4.24
CA LYS A 297 9.21 -17.82 4.19
C LYS A 297 9.55 -19.01 5.09
N GLY A 298 10.57 -19.78 4.73
CA GLY A 298 11.10 -20.87 5.56
C GLY A 298 10.27 -22.16 5.52
N HIS A 299 9.19 -22.20 4.75
CA HIS A 299 8.27 -23.34 4.70
C HIS A 299 8.36 -24.19 3.43
N GLY A 300 9.28 -23.91 2.50
CA GLY A 300 9.61 -24.81 1.38
C GLY A 300 9.98 -24.07 0.11
N ALA A 301 9.08 -23.21 -0.39
CA ALA A 301 9.34 -22.40 -1.57
C ALA A 301 10.02 -21.07 -1.22
N PRO A 302 10.91 -20.56 -2.07
CA PRO A 302 11.59 -19.29 -1.83
C PRO A 302 10.63 -18.12 -1.95
N GLN A 303 10.78 -17.21 -1.00
CA GLN A 303 10.06 -15.94 -0.96
C GLN A 303 11.08 -14.83 -1.23
N GLN A 304 10.72 -13.84 -2.04
CA GLN A 304 11.56 -12.66 -2.25
C GLN A 304 10.77 -11.41 -1.93
N LEU A 305 11.44 -10.39 -1.41
CA LEU A 305 10.83 -9.12 -1.04
C LEU A 305 11.58 -7.96 -1.69
N VAL A 306 10.84 -7.08 -2.36
CA VAL A 306 11.35 -5.85 -2.96
C VAL A 306 10.59 -4.66 -2.38
N LEU A 307 11.31 -3.73 -1.75
CA LEU A 307 10.74 -2.53 -1.14
C LEU A 307 11.47 -1.29 -1.66
N GLY A 308 10.78 -0.46 -2.44
CA GLY A 308 11.34 0.78 -3.01
C GLY A 308 10.70 2.06 -2.46
N PRO A 309 11.22 3.25 -2.80
CA PRO A 309 10.75 4.52 -2.24
C PRO A 309 9.57 5.12 -3.01
N TRP A 310 8.76 4.27 -3.64
CA TRP A 310 7.75 4.71 -4.60
C TRP A 310 6.39 4.95 -3.96
N THR A 311 5.48 5.48 -4.79
CA THR A 311 4.03 5.43 -4.54
C THR A 311 3.42 4.19 -5.21
N HIS A 312 2.14 3.91 -4.92
CA HIS A 312 1.41 2.73 -5.37
C HIS A 312 1.61 2.38 -6.86
N GLY A 313 2.39 1.33 -7.14
CA GLY A 313 2.69 0.82 -8.49
C GLY A 313 3.62 1.67 -9.37
N ASN A 314 4.22 2.74 -8.85
CA ASN A 314 5.03 3.70 -9.62
C ASN A 314 6.55 3.45 -9.52
N ARG A 315 6.97 2.19 -9.65
CA ARG A 315 8.38 1.74 -9.53
C ARG A 315 9.37 2.30 -10.56
N TRP A 316 8.85 2.97 -11.57
CA TRP A 316 9.61 3.59 -12.67
C TRP A 316 9.98 5.06 -12.37
N GLU A 317 9.40 5.64 -11.32
CA GLU A 317 9.67 7.02 -10.90
C GLU A 317 10.92 7.10 -10.02
N THR A 318 11.57 8.27 -10.03
CA THR A 318 12.67 8.61 -9.11
C THR A 318 12.17 9.30 -7.84
N PHE A 319 10.89 9.66 -7.78
CA PHE A 319 10.34 10.51 -6.73
C PHE A 319 9.01 9.98 -6.20
N ALA A 320 8.66 10.41 -4.99
CA ALA A 320 7.35 10.23 -4.38
C ALA A 320 6.94 11.53 -3.69
N GLY A 321 5.87 12.16 -4.17
CA GLY A 321 5.48 13.49 -3.71
C GLY A 321 6.50 14.55 -4.13
N ASP A 322 6.91 15.39 -3.17
CA ASP A 322 7.88 16.47 -3.37
C ASP A 322 9.32 16.03 -3.10
N VAL A 323 9.59 14.72 -3.08
CA VAL A 323 10.88 14.13 -2.68
C VAL A 323 11.42 13.24 -3.78
N ASP A 324 12.65 13.51 -4.20
CA ASP A 324 13.40 12.72 -5.19
C ASP A 324 14.48 11.85 -4.51
N PHE A 325 14.59 10.61 -4.96
CA PHE A 325 15.46 9.56 -4.44
C PHE A 325 16.60 9.22 -5.42
N GLY A 326 16.69 9.95 -6.53
CA GLY A 326 17.72 9.80 -7.56
C GLY A 326 17.44 8.69 -8.58
N PRO A 327 18.23 8.62 -9.67
CA PRO A 327 18.01 7.67 -10.77
C PRO A 327 18.08 6.20 -10.36
N ALA A 328 18.82 5.88 -9.29
CA ALA A 328 18.96 4.53 -8.75
C ALA A 328 17.68 4.02 -8.07
N ALA A 329 16.73 4.90 -7.71
CA ALA A 329 15.48 4.49 -7.08
C ALA A 329 14.57 3.69 -8.01
N ARG A 330 14.75 3.77 -9.33
CA ARG A 330 13.96 3.04 -10.31
C ARG A 330 14.24 1.56 -10.22
N LEU A 331 13.20 0.73 -10.35
CA LEU A 331 13.38 -0.73 -10.45
C LEU A 331 14.17 -1.08 -11.72
N ASP A 332 13.77 -0.47 -12.83
CA ASP A 332 14.43 -0.63 -14.13
C ASP A 332 15.89 -0.16 -14.06
N ALA A 333 16.77 -0.92 -14.70
CA ALA A 333 18.23 -0.80 -14.68
C ALA A 333 18.92 -1.01 -13.30
N SER A 334 18.20 -0.94 -12.18
CA SER A 334 18.80 -1.09 -10.84
C SER A 334 18.64 -2.50 -10.28
N LEU A 335 17.45 -3.10 -10.42
CA LEU A 335 17.18 -4.47 -9.98
C LEU A 335 17.03 -5.45 -11.15
N ALA A 336 16.57 -4.96 -12.30
CA ALA A 336 16.46 -5.73 -13.54
C ALA A 336 16.51 -4.79 -14.74
N PRO A 337 16.84 -5.26 -15.96
CA PRO A 337 16.81 -4.43 -17.17
C PRO A 337 15.47 -3.73 -17.39
N SER A 338 14.36 -4.41 -17.10
CA SER A 338 13.02 -3.84 -17.05
C SER A 338 12.11 -4.64 -16.11
N PHE A 339 10.95 -4.10 -15.76
CA PHE A 339 9.94 -4.84 -15.02
C PHE A 339 9.36 -6.06 -15.79
N LEU A 340 9.34 -6.03 -17.12
CA LEU A 340 8.97 -7.20 -17.93
C LEU A 340 10.00 -8.31 -17.76
N GLU A 341 11.28 -7.95 -17.88
CA GLU A 341 12.41 -8.88 -17.75
C GLU A 341 12.49 -9.47 -16.34
N LEU A 342 12.25 -8.69 -15.27
CA LEU A 342 12.19 -9.19 -13.90
C LEU A 342 11.16 -10.33 -13.77
N ARG A 343 9.96 -10.12 -14.30
CA ARG A 343 8.87 -11.12 -14.25
C ARG A 343 9.16 -12.32 -15.13
N LEU A 344 9.74 -12.11 -16.31
CA LEU A 344 10.13 -13.21 -17.19
C LEU A 344 11.18 -14.10 -16.52
N GLN A 345 12.24 -13.52 -15.95
CA GLN A 345 13.28 -14.29 -15.26
C GLN A 345 12.73 -15.07 -14.06
N TRP A 346 11.75 -14.49 -13.36
CA TRP A 346 11.03 -15.16 -12.28
C TRP A 346 10.23 -16.37 -12.79
N PHE A 347 9.42 -16.17 -13.82
CA PHE A 347 8.60 -17.24 -14.39
C PHE A 347 9.43 -18.32 -15.10
N ASP A 348 10.49 -17.96 -15.82
CA ASP A 348 11.36 -18.92 -16.49
C ASP A 348 12.02 -19.85 -15.47
N ARG A 349 12.40 -19.30 -14.31
CA ARG A 349 12.96 -20.11 -13.23
C ARG A 349 11.93 -21.07 -12.63
N TRP A 350 10.74 -20.59 -12.28
CA TRP A 350 9.80 -21.37 -11.47
C TRP A 350 8.77 -22.18 -12.26
N LEU A 351 8.46 -21.77 -13.49
CA LEU A 351 7.52 -22.47 -14.36
C LEU A 351 8.23 -23.39 -15.37
N LYS A 352 9.46 -23.04 -15.80
CA LYS A 352 10.23 -23.83 -16.79
C LYS A 352 11.49 -24.49 -16.23
N GLY A 353 11.86 -24.22 -14.98
CA GLY A 353 13.07 -24.77 -14.37
C GLY A 353 14.38 -24.23 -14.96
N MET A 354 14.33 -23.08 -15.65
CA MET A 354 15.51 -22.50 -16.30
C MET A 354 16.46 -21.88 -15.29
N GLN A 355 17.77 -21.99 -15.56
CA GLN A 355 18.79 -21.23 -14.83
C GLN A 355 18.88 -19.82 -15.42
N THR A 356 18.29 -18.84 -14.74
CA THR A 356 18.32 -17.43 -15.13
C THR A 356 19.42 -16.66 -14.37
N GLY A 357 20.16 -15.76 -15.06
CA GLY A 357 21.20 -14.90 -14.48
C GLY A 357 20.76 -13.42 -14.53
N HIS A 358 20.54 -12.74 -13.40
CA HIS A 358 21.53 -12.17 -12.46
C HIS A 358 21.44 -12.76 -11.04
N GLY A 359 21.08 -14.04 -10.93
CA GLY A 359 20.96 -14.79 -9.67
C GLY A 359 21.82 -16.05 -9.57
N ALA A 360 22.85 -16.22 -10.41
CA ALA A 360 23.73 -17.41 -10.37
C ALA A 360 24.63 -17.48 -9.10
N LYS A 361 24.52 -16.49 -8.19
CA LYS A 361 25.02 -16.55 -6.80
C LYS A 361 23.92 -16.33 -5.74
N ALA A 362 22.64 -16.42 -6.11
CA ALA A 362 21.56 -16.53 -5.15
C ALA A 362 21.51 -17.99 -4.66
N THR A 363 22.31 -18.25 -3.64
CA THR A 363 22.09 -19.39 -2.75
C THR A 363 20.63 -19.40 -2.28
N ALA A 364 20.15 -20.57 -1.87
CA ALA A 364 18.79 -20.88 -1.40
C ALA A 364 18.30 -20.09 -0.17
N ARG A 365 18.49 -18.78 -0.13
CA ARG A 365 17.97 -17.86 0.88
C ARG A 365 16.93 -16.96 0.23
N SER A 366 16.02 -16.44 1.04
CA SER A 366 14.92 -15.55 0.65
C SER A 366 15.42 -14.10 0.67
N PRO A 367 16.07 -13.56 -0.39
CA PRO A 367 16.66 -12.23 -0.34
C PRO A 367 15.60 -11.14 -0.23
N VAL A 368 16.00 -10.07 0.45
CA VAL A 368 15.22 -8.84 0.55
C VAL A 368 16.03 -7.74 -0.15
N SER A 369 15.49 -7.19 -1.24
CA SER A 369 16.05 -6.00 -1.89
C SER A 369 15.28 -4.79 -1.39
N LEU A 370 15.93 -3.91 -0.66
CA LEU A 370 15.30 -2.72 -0.10
C LEU A 370 16.07 -1.46 -0.52
N PHE A 371 15.34 -0.38 -0.74
CA PHE A 371 15.94 0.93 -1.00
C PHE A 371 16.05 1.70 0.31
N VAL A 372 17.28 1.96 0.77
CA VAL A 372 17.54 2.82 1.92
C VAL A 372 17.44 4.27 1.45
N MET A 373 16.39 4.97 1.90
CA MET A 373 16.20 6.39 1.60
C MET A 373 17.21 7.24 2.38
N GLY A 374 17.53 8.44 1.89
CA GLY A 374 18.41 9.39 2.58
C GLY A 374 19.83 9.39 2.05
N GLY A 375 20.64 10.35 2.52
CA GLY A 375 22.04 10.52 2.06
C GLY A 375 22.22 11.49 0.89
N GLY A 376 21.14 12.06 0.35
CA GLY A 376 21.15 13.12 -0.66
C GLY A 376 21.64 14.47 -0.13
N SER A 377 21.55 15.51 -0.95
CA SER A 377 22.05 16.85 -0.60
C SER A 377 21.13 17.61 0.36
N GLY A 378 19.85 17.24 0.46
CA GLY A 378 18.83 18.00 1.20
C GLY A 378 18.46 19.33 0.54
N ARG A 379 18.88 19.56 -0.71
CA ARG A 379 18.61 20.77 -1.50
C ARG A 379 17.47 20.55 -2.49
N LYS A 380 16.94 21.62 -3.08
CA LYS A 380 15.99 21.53 -4.19
C LYS A 380 16.73 21.11 -5.46
N ASN A 381 16.22 20.10 -6.14
CA ASN A 381 16.68 19.75 -7.48
C ASN A 381 16.06 20.68 -8.55
N ALA A 382 16.40 20.45 -9.82
CA ALA A 382 15.92 21.26 -10.94
C ALA A 382 14.38 21.24 -11.12
N GLN A 383 13.69 20.24 -10.57
CA GLN A 383 12.23 20.10 -10.59
C GLN A 383 11.58 20.67 -9.31
N GLY A 384 12.37 21.30 -8.43
CA GLY A 384 11.90 21.89 -7.17
C GLY A 384 11.63 20.89 -6.06
N ARG A 385 12.00 19.61 -6.23
CA ARG A 385 11.84 18.55 -5.22
C ARG A 385 13.03 18.52 -4.27
N LEU A 386 12.80 18.07 -3.04
CA LEU A 386 13.86 17.75 -2.10
C LEU A 386 14.69 16.57 -2.64
N ASP A 387 16.00 16.79 -2.85
CA ASP A 387 16.96 15.73 -3.11
C ASP A 387 17.28 14.98 -1.81
N HIS A 388 16.51 13.93 -1.56
CA HIS A 388 16.65 13.06 -0.39
C HIS A 388 17.63 11.92 -0.64
N GLY A 389 17.72 11.45 -1.90
CA GLY A 389 18.66 10.42 -2.33
C GLY A 389 18.35 9.03 -1.74
N GLY A 390 19.33 8.14 -1.88
CA GLY A 390 19.28 6.78 -1.33
C GLY A 390 20.01 5.77 -2.21
N HIS A 391 19.93 4.50 -1.82
CA HIS A 391 20.57 3.40 -2.55
C HIS A 391 19.89 2.05 -2.28
N TRP A 392 20.02 1.12 -3.22
CA TRP A 392 19.60 -0.26 -3.01
C TRP A 392 20.58 -1.01 -2.11
N ARG A 393 20.03 -1.83 -1.20
CA ARG A 393 20.74 -2.79 -0.37
C ARG A 393 20.04 -4.14 -0.45
N VAL A 394 20.84 -5.21 -0.53
CA VAL A 394 20.35 -6.58 -0.47
C VAL A 394 20.62 -7.15 0.91
N GLU A 395 19.58 -7.69 1.52
CA GLU A 395 19.59 -8.32 2.83
C GLU A 395 19.22 -9.79 2.73
N GLN A 396 19.65 -10.57 3.72
CA GLN A 396 19.37 -12.01 3.76
C GLN A 396 17.97 -12.33 4.26
N ASP A 397 17.37 -11.43 5.03
CA ASP A 397 16.05 -11.64 5.62
C ASP A 397 15.39 -10.31 6.03
N TRP A 398 14.09 -10.39 6.35
CA TRP A 398 13.32 -9.35 7.01
C TRP A 398 12.68 -9.89 8.31
N PRO A 399 12.81 -9.20 9.46
CA PRO A 399 13.61 -7.98 9.69
C PRO A 399 15.11 -8.16 9.40
N ILE A 400 15.80 -7.08 9.10
CA ILE A 400 17.22 -7.16 8.70
C ILE A 400 18.09 -7.66 9.87
N LEU A 401 19.11 -8.44 9.55
CA LEU A 401 20.00 -9.02 10.56
C LEU A 401 20.87 -7.94 11.21
N GLY A 402 20.92 -7.94 12.55
CA GLY A 402 21.75 -7.01 13.31
C GLY A 402 21.12 -5.65 13.60
N ALA A 403 19.89 -5.38 13.12
CA ALA A 403 19.12 -4.24 13.61
C ALA A 403 18.89 -4.35 15.12
N ARG A 404 19.03 -3.22 15.83
CA ARG A 404 18.84 -3.11 17.26
C ARG A 404 17.61 -2.29 17.56
N ASP A 405 16.67 -2.87 18.30
CA ASP A 405 15.51 -2.14 18.79
C ASP A 405 15.95 -1.12 19.83
N THR A 406 15.95 0.15 19.43
CA THR A 406 16.32 1.28 20.29
C THR A 406 15.07 2.05 20.69
N ARG A 407 14.89 2.23 21.99
CA ARG A 407 13.81 3.05 22.54
C ARG A 407 14.26 4.49 22.68
N LEU A 408 13.46 5.39 22.13
CA LEU A 408 13.52 6.83 22.35
C LEU A 408 12.31 7.22 23.22
N TYR A 409 12.55 7.53 24.49
CA TYR A 409 11.49 7.92 25.42
C TYR A 409 11.05 9.35 25.17
N LEU A 410 9.76 9.60 25.37
CA LEU A 410 9.16 10.93 25.30
C LEU A 410 9.31 11.63 26.65
N HIS A 411 9.69 12.90 26.62
CA HIS A 411 9.86 13.75 27.79
C HIS A 411 8.90 14.95 27.75
N ALA A 412 8.53 15.45 28.93
CA ALA A 412 7.57 16.56 29.09
C ALA A 412 8.08 17.92 28.59
N ASP A 413 9.34 18.01 28.17
CA ASP A 413 9.91 19.18 27.49
C ASP A 413 9.84 19.07 25.95
N GLY A 414 9.22 18.01 25.42
CA GLY A 414 9.14 17.72 23.98
C GLY A 414 10.39 17.03 23.42
N SER A 415 11.32 16.57 24.25
CA SER A 415 12.49 15.83 23.75
C SER A 415 12.23 14.32 23.58
N LEU A 416 12.89 13.73 22.58
CA LEU A 416 13.06 12.29 22.40
C LEU A 416 14.49 11.90 22.77
N GLN A 417 14.64 11.00 23.75
CA GLN A 417 15.96 10.61 24.24
C GLN A 417 16.12 9.09 24.35
N SER A 418 17.28 8.59 23.95
CA SER A 418 17.67 7.19 24.22
C SER A 418 18.20 7.04 25.65
N GLY A 419 18.22 5.81 26.15
CA GLY A 419 18.77 5.48 27.46
C GLY A 419 17.71 4.96 28.44
N PRO A 420 17.87 5.18 29.77
CA PRO A 420 16.89 4.74 30.74
C PRO A 420 15.60 5.57 30.64
N ALA A 421 14.47 4.96 30.98
CA ALA A 421 13.19 5.65 31.02
C ALA A 421 13.23 6.86 31.99
N PRO A 422 12.63 8.00 31.62
CA PRO A 422 12.57 9.17 32.51
C PRO A 422 11.87 8.80 33.81
N GLN A 423 12.43 9.23 34.95
CA GLN A 423 11.80 8.99 36.26
C GLN A 423 10.76 10.06 36.60
N THR A 424 10.98 11.29 36.13
CA THR A 424 10.05 12.41 36.32
C THR A 424 8.77 12.15 35.56
N GLN A 425 7.66 12.05 36.29
CA GLN A 425 6.34 11.93 35.70
C GLN A 425 5.91 13.27 35.09
N GLY A 426 5.28 13.21 33.93
CA GLY A 426 4.70 14.38 33.25
C GLY A 426 3.62 13.95 32.27
N ALA A 427 2.84 14.91 31.79
CA ALA A 427 1.87 14.67 30.74
C ALA A 427 1.70 15.91 29.86
N HIS A 428 1.41 15.69 28.59
CA HIS A 428 0.90 16.74 27.70
C HIS A 428 -0.58 16.48 27.42
N GLU A 429 -1.39 17.52 27.60
CA GLU A 429 -2.81 17.54 27.29
C GLU A 429 -3.03 18.30 25.97
N TYR A 430 -3.96 17.80 25.16
CA TYR A 430 -4.43 18.48 23.96
C TYR A 430 -5.91 18.19 23.72
N VAL A 431 -6.54 19.08 22.96
CA VAL A 431 -7.96 19.00 22.61
C VAL A 431 -8.08 18.42 21.20
N PHE A 432 -8.81 17.33 21.05
CA PHE A 432 -9.20 16.79 19.75
C PHE A 432 -10.69 17.07 19.49
N ASP A 433 -10.96 17.89 18.48
CA ASP A 433 -12.29 18.15 17.96
C ASP A 433 -12.49 17.39 16.62
N PRO A 434 -13.41 16.42 16.55
CA PRO A 434 -13.74 15.73 15.30
C PRO A 434 -14.19 16.66 14.15
N GLN A 435 -14.58 17.91 14.44
CA GLN A 435 -14.93 18.91 13.43
C GLN A 435 -13.71 19.68 12.89
N ASP A 436 -12.53 19.55 13.50
CA ASP A 436 -11.26 20.13 13.04
C ASP A 436 -10.12 19.09 13.06
N PRO A 437 -10.26 17.97 12.32
CA PRO A 437 -9.24 16.94 12.31
C PRO A 437 -7.95 17.42 11.64
N VAL A 438 -6.81 16.87 12.06
CA VAL A 438 -5.50 17.10 11.43
C VAL A 438 -5.54 16.60 9.98
N PRO A 439 -5.20 17.45 8.99
CA PRO A 439 -5.23 17.06 7.60
C PRO A 439 -4.10 16.07 7.25
N THR A 440 -4.39 15.13 6.37
CA THR A 440 -3.41 14.21 5.79
C THR A 440 -2.50 14.95 4.82
N LEU A 441 -1.21 15.06 5.15
CA LEU A 441 -0.16 15.59 4.28
C LEU A 441 0.82 14.48 3.88
N GLY A 442 0.59 13.88 2.72
CA GLY A 442 1.47 12.84 2.19
C GLY A 442 1.21 11.46 2.77
N GLY A 443 2.26 10.64 2.71
CA GLY A 443 2.32 9.32 3.30
C GLY A 443 1.78 8.23 2.39
N SER A 444 1.40 7.12 3.01
CA SER A 444 0.79 5.96 2.37
C SER A 444 -0.69 6.21 2.11
N VAL A 445 -1.00 6.84 0.98
CA VAL A 445 -2.37 7.04 0.49
C VAL A 445 -2.50 6.63 -0.97
N VAL A 446 -3.72 6.32 -1.42
CA VAL A 446 -4.02 5.99 -2.82
C VAL A 446 -5.47 6.39 -3.14
N SER A 447 -5.76 6.53 -4.44
CA SER A 447 -7.03 7.03 -5.01
C SER A 447 -7.18 8.55 -4.88
N ARG A 448 -7.35 9.25 -6.00
CA ARG A 448 -7.31 10.73 -6.13
C ARG A 448 -8.68 11.26 -6.58
N PRO A 449 -9.74 11.19 -5.75
CA PRO A 449 -10.06 12.25 -4.78
C PRO A 449 -10.47 11.74 -3.37
N PRO A 450 -10.62 12.60 -2.33
CA PRO A 450 -10.37 14.05 -2.34
C PRO A 450 -8.88 14.35 -2.59
N ALA A 451 -8.51 15.63 -2.74
CA ALA A 451 -7.14 16.03 -3.10
C ALA A 451 -6.10 15.67 -2.00
N ILE A 452 -5.69 14.40 -1.97
CA ILE A 452 -4.63 13.84 -1.14
C ILE A 452 -3.59 13.24 -2.08
N PHE A 453 -2.32 13.52 -1.80
CA PHE A 453 -1.21 13.06 -2.62
C PHE A 453 -0.34 12.07 -1.83
N ALA A 454 0.03 10.96 -2.47
CA ALA A 454 0.94 9.97 -1.90
C ALA A 454 2.39 10.44 -2.00
N GLY A 455 3.23 10.04 -1.04
CA GLY A 455 4.66 10.33 -1.05
C GLY A 455 5.15 11.18 0.12
N GLY A 456 6.40 11.62 0.03
CA GLY A 456 7.03 12.50 0.99
C GLY A 456 6.67 13.95 0.74
N PHE A 457 6.29 14.67 1.79
CA PHE A 457 5.95 16.09 1.75
C PHE A 457 6.45 16.80 3.00
N ASN A 458 6.73 18.08 2.85
CA ASN A 458 6.96 18.95 3.99
C ASN A 458 5.66 19.02 4.81
N GLN A 459 5.74 18.85 6.12
CA GLN A 459 4.57 18.88 7.02
C GLN A 459 4.08 20.31 7.30
N VAL A 460 3.81 21.05 6.22
CA VAL A 460 3.28 22.41 6.18
C VAL A 460 2.00 22.39 5.35
N GLU A 461 0.92 22.94 5.89
CA GLU A 461 -0.37 22.98 5.21
C GLU A 461 -0.27 23.70 3.86
N ARG A 462 -0.97 23.16 2.85
CA ARG A 462 -1.07 23.76 1.52
C ARG A 462 -2.53 23.76 1.06
N ALA A 463 -2.90 24.76 0.28
CA ALA A 463 -4.27 24.96 -0.18
C ALA A 463 -4.78 23.85 -1.12
N ASP A 464 -3.87 23.11 -1.75
CA ASP A 464 -4.19 22.00 -2.66
C ASP A 464 -4.42 20.67 -1.93
N PHE A 465 -4.08 20.56 -0.65
CA PHE A 465 -4.41 19.40 0.18
C PHE A 465 -5.78 19.57 0.82
N PHE A 466 -6.59 18.52 0.74
CA PHE A 466 -7.89 18.49 1.38
C PHE A 466 -7.77 18.61 2.91
N GLY A 467 -8.65 19.42 3.52
CA GLY A 467 -8.71 19.60 4.97
C GLY A 467 -7.76 20.67 5.53
N CYS A 468 -6.82 21.19 4.74
CA CYS A 468 -5.99 22.32 5.14
C CYS A 468 -6.82 23.60 5.30
N ARG A 469 -6.57 24.33 6.39
CA ARG A 469 -7.29 25.57 6.76
C ARG A 469 -6.37 26.77 6.82
N MET A 470 -5.08 26.56 7.08
CA MET A 470 -4.08 27.62 7.22
C MET A 470 -2.85 27.32 6.35
N PRO A 471 -2.96 27.46 5.01
CA PRO A 471 -1.83 27.25 4.11
C PRO A 471 -0.58 28.04 4.55
N GLY A 472 0.58 27.39 4.52
CA GLY A 472 1.85 27.94 5.00
C GLY A 472 2.14 27.69 6.48
N ARG A 473 1.18 27.17 7.26
CA ARG A 473 1.40 26.85 8.68
C ARG A 473 1.92 25.40 8.83
N PRO A 474 3.03 25.17 9.56
CA PRO A 474 3.45 23.81 9.91
C PRO A 474 2.41 23.09 10.76
N LEU A 475 2.18 21.78 10.52
CA LEU A 475 1.28 20.97 11.35
C LEU A 475 1.72 20.94 12.82
N ALA A 476 3.04 20.99 13.06
CA ALA A 476 3.65 21.13 14.38
C ALA A 476 3.22 22.39 15.17
N ARG A 477 2.54 23.35 14.52
CA ARG A 477 1.97 24.53 15.18
C ARG A 477 0.50 24.36 15.55
N ARG A 478 -0.17 23.28 15.15
CA ARG A 478 -1.53 22.98 15.61
C ARG A 478 -1.49 22.57 17.07
N GLN A 479 -2.54 22.91 17.83
CA GLN A 479 -2.60 22.62 19.27
C GLN A 479 -2.91 21.14 19.56
N ASP A 480 -3.45 20.42 18.57
CA ASP A 480 -3.77 19.00 18.61
C ASP A 480 -2.69 18.11 17.98
N VAL A 481 -1.49 18.67 17.72
CA VAL A 481 -0.31 17.92 17.25
C VAL A 481 0.81 18.11 18.26
N LEU A 482 1.07 17.08 19.06
CA LEU A 482 2.20 17.03 19.98
C LEU A 482 3.47 16.62 19.22
N VAL A 483 4.56 17.32 19.47
CA VAL A 483 5.84 17.12 18.79
C VAL A 483 6.89 16.68 19.79
N PHE A 484 7.55 15.56 19.49
CA PHE A 484 8.70 15.09 20.23
C PHE A 484 9.88 14.90 19.29
N GLU A 485 11.05 15.45 19.61
CA GLU A 485 12.22 15.37 18.73
C GLU A 485 13.52 15.12 19.46
N THR A 486 14.44 14.44 18.78
CA THR A 486 15.82 14.33 19.26
C THR A 486 16.52 15.69 19.17
N PRO A 487 17.61 15.90 19.92
CA PRO A 487 18.64 16.87 19.51
C PRO A 487 19.07 16.64 18.06
N GLN A 488 19.70 17.63 17.44
CA GLN A 488 20.36 17.41 16.15
C GLN A 488 21.33 16.23 16.27
N LEU A 489 21.22 15.29 15.35
CA LEU A 489 22.01 14.07 15.36
C LEU A 489 23.49 14.41 15.15
N SER A 490 24.36 13.91 16.02
CA SER A 490 25.81 14.09 15.91
C SER A 490 26.47 13.16 14.88
N HIS A 491 25.75 12.14 14.43
CA HIS A 491 26.16 11.13 13.45
C HIS A 491 24.94 10.63 12.69
N ASP A 492 25.15 10.00 11.53
CA ASP A 492 24.06 9.40 10.75
C ASP A 492 23.42 8.24 11.53
N VAL A 493 22.09 8.14 11.49
CA VAL A 493 21.31 7.05 12.10
C VAL A 493 20.43 6.43 11.03
N GLU A 494 20.59 5.14 10.79
CA GLU A 494 19.71 4.40 9.87
C GLU A 494 18.63 3.66 10.65
N VAL A 495 17.38 3.82 10.20
CA VAL A 495 16.21 3.09 10.68
C VAL A 495 15.66 2.25 9.55
N THR A 496 15.71 0.92 9.69
CA THR A 496 15.22 -0.01 8.67
C THR A 496 14.47 -1.16 9.34
N GLY A 497 13.14 -1.19 9.19
CA GLY A 497 12.31 -2.23 9.81
C GLY A 497 10.90 -1.77 10.15
N ALA A 498 10.23 -2.57 10.98
CA ALA A 498 8.94 -2.24 11.60
C ALA A 498 9.14 -1.26 12.76
N ILE A 499 8.24 -0.30 12.92
CA ILE A 499 8.33 0.75 13.94
C ILE A 499 7.10 0.64 14.86
N GLU A 500 7.35 0.66 16.17
CA GLU A 500 6.30 0.64 17.19
C GLU A 500 6.39 1.91 18.03
N VAL A 501 5.24 2.49 18.37
CA VAL A 501 5.12 3.57 19.35
C VAL A 501 4.25 3.06 20.49
N VAL A 502 4.81 3.08 21.70
CA VAL A 502 4.10 2.74 22.92
C VAL A 502 3.71 4.03 23.63
N LEU A 503 2.42 4.31 23.73
CA LEU A 503 1.88 5.50 24.39
C LEU A 503 1.10 5.11 25.64
N HIS A 504 1.35 5.81 26.74
CA HIS A 504 0.48 5.78 27.90
C HIS A 504 -0.47 6.97 27.79
N VAL A 505 -1.76 6.72 27.67
CA VAL A 505 -2.75 7.74 27.32
C VAL A 505 -3.95 7.71 28.24
N SER A 506 -4.62 8.85 28.37
CA SER A 506 -5.96 8.92 28.96
C SER A 506 -6.83 9.88 28.15
N SER A 507 -8.14 9.69 28.19
CA SER A 507 -9.12 10.58 27.59
C SER A 507 -10.27 10.85 28.56
N ASN A 508 -10.99 11.96 28.39
CA ASN A 508 -12.30 12.17 29.03
C ASN A 508 -13.45 11.48 28.28
N CYS A 509 -13.19 10.96 27.07
CA CYS A 509 -14.17 10.29 26.23
C CYS A 509 -14.05 8.76 26.33
N PRO A 510 -15.16 8.03 26.07
CA PRO A 510 -15.20 6.56 26.12
C PRO A 510 -14.46 5.89 24.97
N ASP A 511 -14.12 6.63 23.92
CA ASP A 511 -13.27 6.18 22.82
C ASP A 511 -12.64 7.40 22.16
N THR A 512 -11.52 7.22 21.49
CA THR A 512 -10.84 8.21 20.65
C THR A 512 -9.75 7.50 19.82
N ASP A 513 -9.11 8.20 18.90
CA ASP A 513 -7.98 7.68 18.15
C ASP A 513 -6.67 8.30 18.66
N PHE A 514 -5.56 7.59 18.46
CA PHE A 514 -4.22 8.13 18.62
C PHE A 514 -3.41 7.82 17.36
N THR A 515 -2.82 8.85 16.76
CA THR A 515 -1.95 8.76 15.59
C THR A 515 -0.50 9.02 15.96
N ALA A 516 0.41 8.41 15.21
CA ALA A 516 1.84 8.58 15.36
C ALA A 516 2.47 8.67 13.96
N LYS A 517 3.29 9.70 13.73
CA LYS A 517 3.99 9.93 12.45
C LYS A 517 5.48 10.12 12.67
N LEU A 518 6.28 9.32 11.99
CA LEU A 518 7.74 9.45 11.99
C LEU A 518 8.18 10.45 10.92
N VAL A 519 9.01 11.41 11.31
CA VAL A 519 9.44 12.53 10.48
C VAL A 519 10.96 12.69 10.54
N ASP A 520 11.58 12.87 9.37
CA ASP A 520 12.97 13.29 9.22
C ASP A 520 13.02 14.82 9.07
N VAL A 521 13.62 15.50 10.05
CA VAL A 521 13.68 16.97 10.09
C VAL A 521 15.04 17.43 9.60
N TYR A 522 15.04 17.99 8.40
CA TYR A 522 16.17 18.69 7.81
C TYR A 522 16.40 20.03 8.50
N PRO A 523 17.66 20.42 8.76
CA PRO A 523 17.97 21.76 9.24
C PRO A 523 17.63 22.84 8.20
N PRO A 524 17.50 24.11 8.61
CA PRO A 524 17.44 25.25 7.70
C PRO A 524 18.54 25.24 6.64
N SER A 525 18.18 25.62 5.41
CA SER A 525 19.08 25.80 4.27
C SER A 525 18.60 26.95 3.39
N ASP A 526 19.38 27.37 2.37
CA ASP A 526 18.93 28.47 1.50
C ASP A 526 17.67 28.11 0.70
N ASP A 527 17.42 26.82 0.44
CA ASP A 527 16.23 26.37 -0.28
C ASP A 527 15.00 26.23 0.63
N TYR A 528 15.26 26.01 1.93
CA TYR A 528 14.28 25.74 2.98
C TYR A 528 14.67 26.48 4.26
N ALA A 529 14.31 27.77 4.34
CA ALA A 529 14.72 28.67 5.42
C ALA A 529 14.24 28.22 6.83
N GLU A 530 13.12 27.50 6.91
CA GLU A 530 12.60 26.93 8.16
C GLU A 530 12.98 25.45 8.36
N GLY A 531 13.81 24.90 7.48
CA GLY A 531 14.05 23.46 7.36
C GLY A 531 12.95 22.73 6.60
N TYR A 532 13.05 21.41 6.56
CA TYR A 532 12.07 20.54 5.88
C TYR A 532 11.69 19.38 6.79
N ALA A 533 10.42 19.25 7.13
CA ALA A 533 9.90 18.15 7.93
C ALA A 533 9.32 17.08 7.01
N LEU A 534 10.11 16.07 6.65
CA LEU A 534 9.72 15.01 5.74
C LEU A 534 8.99 13.88 6.50
N ASN A 535 7.72 13.65 6.21
CA ASN A 535 7.04 12.45 6.70
C ASN A 535 7.62 11.19 6.06
N LEU A 536 7.90 10.16 6.87
CA LEU A 536 8.41 8.87 6.40
C LEU A 536 7.31 7.80 6.41
N THR A 537 6.60 7.69 7.52
CA THR A 537 5.55 6.69 7.75
C THR A 537 4.67 7.11 8.92
N ASP A 538 3.48 6.53 9.02
CA ASP A 538 2.50 6.83 10.06
C ASP A 538 1.66 5.62 10.45
N GLY A 539 1.04 5.73 11.62
CA GLY A 539 0.18 4.72 12.25
C GLY A 539 -0.95 5.37 13.01
N ILE A 540 -1.99 4.59 13.27
CA ILE A 540 -3.16 4.96 14.07
C ILE A 540 -3.55 3.78 14.94
N LEU A 541 -4.15 4.04 16.09
CA LEU A 541 -4.89 3.05 16.87
C LEU A 541 -6.17 3.70 17.42
N ARG A 542 -7.31 3.08 17.13
CA ARG A 542 -8.60 3.41 17.75
C ARG A 542 -8.70 2.71 19.09
N ALA A 543 -8.85 3.49 20.16
CA ALA A 543 -8.57 3.04 21.54
C ALA A 543 -9.46 1.88 22.02
N ARG A 544 -10.68 1.74 21.46
CA ARG A 544 -11.54 0.59 21.76
C ARG A 544 -10.91 -0.77 21.40
N TYR A 545 -9.98 -0.81 20.44
CA TYR A 545 -9.33 -2.04 19.99
C TYR A 545 -7.95 -2.30 20.62
N ARG A 546 -7.56 -1.51 21.64
CA ARG A 546 -6.24 -1.59 22.28
C ARG A 546 -5.85 -2.98 22.80
N ASP A 547 -6.84 -3.75 23.25
CA ASP A 547 -6.63 -5.06 23.90
C ASP A 547 -7.11 -6.22 23.01
N SER A 548 -8.06 -5.99 22.10
CA SER A 548 -8.62 -7.00 21.21
C SER A 548 -9.28 -6.40 19.99
N TRP A 549 -9.03 -7.00 18.82
CA TRP A 549 -9.71 -6.70 17.57
C TRP A 549 -11.12 -7.32 17.49
N GLU A 550 -11.38 -8.39 18.24
CA GLU A 550 -12.66 -9.13 18.22
C GLU A 550 -13.64 -8.65 19.30
N HIS A 551 -13.10 -8.19 20.42
CA HIS A 551 -13.85 -7.79 21.61
C HIS A 551 -13.42 -6.39 22.03
N PRO A 552 -13.87 -5.33 21.32
CA PRO A 552 -13.50 -3.96 21.68
C PRO A 552 -14.02 -3.60 23.07
N ALA A 553 -13.25 -2.83 23.81
CA ALA A 553 -13.59 -2.34 25.14
C ALA A 553 -13.47 -0.82 25.19
N LEU A 554 -14.48 -0.12 25.70
CA LEU A 554 -14.42 1.33 25.86
C LEU A 554 -13.35 1.76 26.89
N MET A 555 -12.98 3.02 26.84
CA MET A 555 -12.13 3.68 27.83
C MET A 555 -12.98 4.20 29.00
N GLU A 556 -12.43 4.11 30.20
CA GLU A 556 -12.95 4.80 31.37
C GLU A 556 -12.35 6.22 31.41
N PRO A 557 -13.17 7.28 31.59
CA PRO A 557 -12.66 8.65 31.64
C PRO A 557 -11.55 8.85 32.67
N GLY A 558 -10.41 9.37 32.22
CA GLY A 558 -9.23 9.66 33.05
C GLY A 558 -8.35 8.45 33.38
N GLN A 559 -8.79 7.23 33.10
CA GLN A 559 -7.96 6.04 33.26
C GLN A 559 -6.80 6.05 32.26
N VAL A 560 -5.61 5.65 32.71
CA VAL A 560 -4.41 5.54 31.87
C VAL A 560 -4.35 4.14 31.24
N TYR A 561 -4.17 4.09 29.92
CA TYR A 561 -4.04 2.90 29.10
C TYR A 561 -2.72 2.89 28.35
N ALA A 562 -2.12 1.71 28.17
CA ALA A 562 -0.97 1.54 27.28
C ALA A 562 -1.47 1.15 25.88
N LEU A 563 -1.11 1.94 24.87
CA LEU A 563 -1.44 1.73 23.46
C LEU A 563 -0.17 1.37 22.69
N ARG A 564 -0.29 0.40 21.78
CA ARG A 564 0.77 0.01 20.84
C ARG A 564 0.35 0.39 19.43
N ILE A 565 0.95 1.45 18.91
CA ILE A 565 0.69 1.93 17.56
C ILE A 565 1.81 1.43 16.66
N GLU A 566 1.46 0.57 15.71
CA GLU A 566 2.39 0.11 14.69
C GLU A 566 2.36 1.05 13.49
N LEU A 567 3.54 1.55 13.10
CA LEU A 567 3.72 2.34 11.89
C LEU A 567 4.14 1.40 10.76
N PHE A 568 3.75 1.71 9.52
CA PHE A 568 4.18 0.91 8.38
C PHE A 568 5.70 0.91 8.26
N PRO A 569 6.30 -0.21 7.81
CA PRO A 569 7.75 -0.36 7.75
C PRO A 569 8.38 0.65 6.78
N THR A 570 9.60 1.08 7.09
CA THR A 570 10.37 2.02 6.27
C THR A 570 11.86 1.71 6.33
N SER A 571 12.64 2.37 5.48
CA SER A 571 14.11 2.37 5.50
C SER A 571 14.64 3.77 5.19
N ASN A 572 15.18 4.45 6.20
CA ASN A 572 15.66 5.82 6.09
C ASN A 572 16.99 6.03 6.83
N LEU A 573 17.92 6.74 6.20
CA LEU A 573 19.13 7.28 6.79
C LEU A 573 18.88 8.73 7.21
N PHE A 574 18.68 8.94 8.51
CA PHE A 574 18.69 10.28 9.10
C PHE A 574 20.14 10.77 9.14
N GLN A 575 20.47 11.78 8.34
CA GLN A 575 21.84 12.28 8.27
C GLN A 575 22.21 13.07 9.52
N ARG A 576 23.51 13.12 9.84
CA ARG A 576 24.05 14.04 10.84
C ARG A 576 23.52 15.47 10.61
N GLY A 577 23.06 16.11 11.67
CA GLY A 577 22.45 17.45 11.65
C GLY A 577 20.92 17.43 11.51
N HIS A 578 20.33 16.32 11.07
CA HIS A 578 18.87 16.14 11.08
C HIS A 578 18.37 15.85 12.50
N ARG A 579 17.05 15.76 12.66
CA ARG A 579 16.40 15.23 13.88
C ARG A 579 15.46 14.10 13.51
N ILE A 580 15.34 13.14 14.42
CA ILE A 580 14.24 12.19 14.42
C ILE A 580 13.09 12.86 15.17
N ARG A 581 11.94 13.03 14.52
CA ARG A 581 10.74 13.62 15.13
C ARG A 581 9.57 12.65 15.08
N LEU A 582 8.81 12.63 16.17
CA LEU A 582 7.54 11.94 16.30
C LEU A 582 6.43 12.98 16.50
N ASP A 583 5.47 12.99 15.58
CA ASP A 583 4.23 13.76 15.76
C ASP A 583 3.14 12.82 16.29
N ILE A 584 2.44 13.24 17.35
CA ILE A 584 1.30 12.53 17.94
C ILE A 584 0.05 13.40 17.85
N SER A 585 -1.06 12.81 17.42
CA SER A 585 -2.37 13.46 17.41
C SER A 585 -3.49 12.43 17.64
N SER A 586 -4.73 12.80 17.38
CA SER A 586 -5.92 11.93 17.42
C SER A 586 -6.67 11.88 16.10
N SER A 587 -6.06 12.36 15.01
CA SER A 587 -6.61 12.25 13.66
C SER A 587 -5.52 12.32 12.59
N ASN A 588 -5.86 11.81 11.40
CA ASN A 588 -5.10 11.96 10.16
C ASN A 588 -6.11 11.83 9.00
N PHE A 589 -6.83 12.90 8.73
CA PHE A 589 -8.00 12.90 7.86
C PHE A 589 -7.71 13.55 6.50
N PRO A 590 -8.09 12.96 5.36
CA PRO A 590 -8.98 11.81 5.22
C PRO A 590 -8.25 10.52 4.83
N LYS A 591 -7.03 10.27 5.33
CA LYS A 591 -6.46 8.91 5.27
C LYS A 591 -7.37 7.93 6.02
N PHE A 592 -7.74 8.28 7.24
CA PHE A 592 -8.67 7.50 8.08
C PHE A 592 -10.00 8.23 8.29
N ASP A 593 -11.04 7.48 8.67
CA ASP A 593 -12.25 8.06 9.24
C ASP A 593 -11.96 8.77 10.58
N VAL A 594 -12.83 9.71 10.94
CA VAL A 594 -12.65 10.51 12.16
C VAL A 594 -13.43 9.85 13.30
N ASN A 595 -12.76 9.53 14.40
CA ASN A 595 -13.45 9.03 15.59
C ASN A 595 -14.39 10.11 16.16
N PRO A 596 -15.68 9.81 16.38
CA PRO A 596 -16.64 10.75 16.96
C PRO A 596 -16.41 11.01 18.46
N ASN A 597 -15.56 10.21 19.11
CA ASN A 597 -15.29 10.20 20.55
C ASN A 597 -16.50 9.83 21.43
N THR A 598 -17.52 9.14 20.87
CA THR A 598 -18.76 8.80 21.58
C THR A 598 -18.80 7.37 22.11
N GLY A 599 -17.96 6.48 21.59
CA GLY A 599 -18.04 5.04 21.87
C GLY A 599 -19.15 4.31 21.10
N GLU A 600 -19.92 5.02 20.26
CA GLU A 600 -20.90 4.40 19.36
C GLU A 600 -20.22 3.43 18.37
N PRO A 601 -20.93 2.41 17.86
CA PRO A 601 -20.40 1.51 16.83
C PRO A 601 -19.88 2.25 15.60
N GLU A 602 -18.93 1.63 14.91
CA GLU A 602 -18.33 2.15 13.68
C GLU A 602 -19.40 2.54 12.66
N ALA A 603 -19.20 3.67 11.98
CA ALA A 603 -20.14 4.23 10.98
C ALA A 603 -21.55 4.59 11.49
N GLN A 604 -21.87 4.37 12.77
CA GLN A 604 -23.23 4.55 13.31
C GLN A 604 -23.39 5.77 14.22
N ALA A 605 -22.30 6.52 14.42
CA ALA A 605 -22.31 7.69 15.29
C ALA A 605 -23.36 8.72 14.85
N THR A 606 -24.06 9.29 15.83
CA THR A 606 -25.12 10.28 15.59
C THR A 606 -24.67 11.70 15.91
N HIS A 607 -23.61 11.83 16.69
CA HIS A 607 -23.03 13.08 17.15
C HIS A 607 -21.53 12.88 17.39
N SER A 608 -20.81 13.96 17.70
CA SER A 608 -19.42 13.91 18.11
C SER A 608 -19.20 14.61 19.45
N ARG A 609 -18.11 14.26 20.13
CA ARG A 609 -17.66 14.87 21.38
C ARG A 609 -16.24 15.40 21.20
N VAL A 610 -15.95 16.54 21.83
CA VAL A 610 -14.58 17.02 21.95
C VAL A 610 -13.86 16.19 23.02
N ALA A 611 -12.75 15.56 22.64
CA ALA A 611 -11.91 14.78 23.55
C ALA A 611 -10.77 15.63 24.09
N ILE A 612 -10.53 15.53 25.39
CA ILE A 612 -9.34 16.04 26.08
C ILE A 612 -8.42 14.84 26.29
N ASN A 613 -7.43 14.72 25.40
CA ASN A 613 -6.51 13.60 25.37
C ASN A 613 -5.20 13.98 26.05
N ARG A 614 -4.60 13.01 26.75
CA ARG A 614 -3.32 13.19 27.43
C ARG A 614 -2.35 12.10 27.06
N ILE A 615 -1.09 12.47 26.82
CA ILE A 615 0.04 11.55 26.71
C ILE A 615 0.85 11.65 28.00
N HIS A 616 0.94 10.54 28.73
CA HIS A 616 1.69 10.41 29.98
C HIS A 616 3.12 9.96 29.69
N MET A 617 4.06 10.47 30.47
CA MET A 617 5.49 10.26 30.31
C MET A 617 6.14 10.04 31.66
N GLY A 618 7.21 9.25 31.65
CA GLY A 618 8.05 8.96 32.82
C GLY A 618 7.44 8.04 33.88
N GLY A 619 8.27 7.63 34.82
CA GLY A 619 7.93 6.63 35.83
C GLY A 619 7.42 5.33 35.21
N VAL A 620 6.27 4.86 35.70
CA VAL A 620 5.56 3.68 35.17
C VAL A 620 4.86 3.94 33.83
N HIS A 621 4.79 5.18 33.37
CA HIS A 621 4.11 5.60 32.14
C HIS A 621 5.11 6.10 31.09
N ALA A 622 6.21 5.36 30.91
CA ALA A 622 7.29 5.73 30.00
C ALA A 622 6.91 5.48 28.53
N SER A 623 6.12 6.40 27.96
CA SER A 623 5.84 6.44 26.52
C SER A 623 7.13 6.54 25.70
N HIS A 624 7.23 5.79 24.61
CA HIS A 624 8.43 5.72 23.79
C HIS A 624 8.16 5.33 22.34
N LEU A 625 9.06 5.78 21.47
CA LEU A 625 9.22 5.33 20.10
C LEU A 625 10.28 4.22 20.05
N GLN A 626 9.95 3.06 19.48
CA GLN A 626 10.88 1.96 19.25
C GLN A 626 11.30 1.92 17.78
N LEU A 627 12.59 2.10 17.52
CA LEU A 627 13.16 2.12 16.18
C LEU A 627 14.13 0.94 15.96
N PRO A 628 14.02 0.23 14.83
CA PRO A 628 15.00 -0.76 14.41
C PRO A 628 16.23 -0.06 13.82
N MET A 629 17.17 0.32 14.69
CA MET A 629 18.40 1.00 14.26
C MET A 629 19.33 -0.01 13.58
N ALA A 630 19.55 0.19 12.29
CA ALA A 630 20.35 -0.71 11.46
C ALA A 630 21.85 -0.49 11.70
N PRO A 631 22.67 -1.55 11.69
CA PRO A 631 24.11 -1.39 11.64
C PRO A 631 24.49 -0.76 10.31
N ARG A 632 25.39 0.23 10.35
CA ARG A 632 25.87 0.87 9.12
C ARG A 632 26.55 -0.20 8.26
N ALA A 633 26.09 -0.39 7.03
CA ALA A 633 26.88 -1.14 6.06
C ALA A 633 28.25 -0.44 5.94
N ALA A 634 29.34 -1.19 6.14
CA ALA A 634 30.68 -0.65 5.89
C ALA A 634 30.68 -0.10 4.46
N LYS A 635 31.07 1.17 4.28
CA LYS A 635 31.24 1.71 2.92
C LYS A 635 32.18 0.76 2.18
N PRO A 636 31.80 0.26 0.99
CA PRO A 636 32.65 -0.63 0.21
C PRO A 636 33.99 0.02 -0.13
#